data_AF-G2PY46-F1
#
_entry.id   AF-G2PY46-F1
#
_cell.length_a   1.000
_cell.length_b   1.000
_cell.length_c   1.000
_cell.angle_alpha   90.00
_cell.angle_beta   90.00
_cell.angle_gamma   90.00
#
_symmetry.space_group_name_H-M   'P 1'
#
loop_
_entity.id
_entity.type
_entity.pdbx_description
1 polymer ?
#
loop_
_entity_poly.entity_id
_entity_poly.type
_entity_poly.pdbx_seq_one_letter_code
_entity_poly.pdbx_strand_id
1 'polypeptide(L)'
;MLLDSHEKYIALKENNVDVQKELCRNLYRAGNYLTCFLLSSKLVEMGEEREKIVQLSSLARLGYIDLVFHAFESDKEKIERHILAFADEDLDIAVDLLFSVDTIDECESELAKRIENASKSYENCRLWLDLRRLSEKFRSKNYIVCNNISCILEKIEKTEDSFIKTRASYRLYDLGIEKCREYLNEKYLKHEEKQKTGFNTSDDIYCFEIPENIAKKIWYFNYQDHHVHFFTYPDHNIHFLRFENEILVLDCGSNPKEFSIVDIEGFLTQKGYSTNMIKAVLISHAHYDHYSCLQYLPHSIPLYATKETIDLIFIVNREHLESKKINLVKCNEEFEVGKFRITPFSNGHILGSVGFDIQFGNKRLIYTGDFSLHNQMTAEGMNLQDILKRGKVNYLVSEHTYGQKDFAIKYEDAAKCLAYAVDFLVTLGIKVFIPAFSIGRAQEVIEIIFAFCRTKPMVVVDGLAKDISLYYSARSGKNFFHNVILGSSKDIENNVQGADVIVASSGMLQSHSTAVKYLQILKDTKFGFIKTGYIEDQHYIHEMVKVMMNSDVYYFDIPLSAHSNYFELLQTFRVLEPEKIILVHGQGIKGL
;
A
#
# COMPACT_ATOMS: atom_id res chain seq x y z
N MET A 1 25.80 7.59 3.00
CA MET A 1 25.21 8.47 1.95
C MET A 1 24.21 9.46 2.54
N LEU A 2 23.08 9.07 3.13
CA LEU A 2 22.08 10.04 3.66
C LEU A 2 22.49 10.81 4.94
N LEU A 3 23.42 10.31 5.76
CA LEU A 3 24.02 11.07 6.88
C LEU A 3 24.93 12.21 6.39
N ASP A 4 25.64 11.97 5.28
CA ASP A 4 26.52 12.94 4.62
C ASP A 4 25.71 14.13 4.06
N SER A 5 24.44 13.89 3.72
CA SER A 5 23.48 14.90 3.27
C SER A 5 22.98 15.82 4.38
N HIS A 6 22.99 15.36 5.64
CA HIS A 6 22.50 16.14 6.79
C HIS A 6 23.51 17.19 7.25
N GLU A 7 24.79 16.84 7.32
CA GLU A 7 25.86 17.81 7.60
C GLU A 7 25.99 18.85 6.47
N LYS A 8 25.80 18.42 5.21
CA LYS A 8 25.71 19.35 4.06
C LYS A 8 24.51 20.29 4.18
N TYR A 9 23.33 19.79 4.56
CA TYR A 9 22.12 20.61 4.78
C TYR A 9 22.31 21.69 5.85
N ILE A 10 22.98 21.37 6.96
CA ILE A 10 23.28 22.35 8.02
C ILE A 10 24.25 23.43 7.52
N ALA A 11 25.29 23.05 6.76
CA ALA A 11 26.24 24.00 6.17
C ALA A 11 25.60 24.96 5.13
N LEU A 12 24.47 24.59 4.54
CA LEU A 12 23.76 25.36 3.50
C LEU A 12 22.77 26.39 4.05
N LYS A 13 22.42 26.30 5.34
CA LYS A 13 21.53 27.27 6.01
C LYS A 13 22.17 28.66 6.14
N GLU A 14 23.48 28.78 5.95
CA GLU A 14 24.26 29.98 6.28
C GLU A 14 24.66 30.86 5.07
N ASN A 15 24.57 30.41 3.80
CA ASN A 15 25.39 31.01 2.71
C ASN A 15 24.72 31.35 1.36
N ASN A 16 23.59 32.08 1.34
CA ASN A 16 23.08 32.80 0.16
C ASN A 16 22.56 31.98 -1.06
N VAL A 17 21.61 32.59 -1.77
CA VAL A 17 20.50 31.97 -2.51
C VAL A 17 20.84 31.23 -3.83
N ASP A 18 22.05 31.31 -4.38
CA ASP A 18 22.40 30.58 -5.62
C ASP A 18 22.92 29.14 -5.39
N VAL A 19 23.47 28.86 -4.20
CA VAL A 19 24.07 27.55 -3.88
C VAL A 19 23.00 26.45 -3.81
N GLN A 20 21.79 26.78 -3.38
CA GLN A 20 20.69 25.81 -3.22
C GLN A 20 20.21 25.24 -4.55
N LYS A 21 20.20 26.03 -5.62
CA LYS A 21 19.80 25.60 -6.98
C LYS A 21 20.83 24.63 -7.55
N GLU A 22 22.10 24.99 -7.46
CA GLU A 22 23.19 24.16 -7.97
C GLU A 22 23.26 22.82 -7.20
N LEU A 23 23.03 22.86 -5.89
CA LEU A 23 22.90 21.64 -5.11
C LEU A 23 21.68 20.80 -5.50
N CYS A 24 20.53 21.43 -5.72
CA CYS A 24 19.30 20.75 -6.15
C CYS A 24 19.57 19.93 -7.44
N ARG A 25 20.22 20.55 -8.43
CA ARG A 25 20.63 19.89 -9.69
C ARG A 25 21.64 18.77 -9.47
N ASN A 26 22.65 19.02 -8.64
CA ASN A 26 23.66 18.01 -8.35
C ASN A 26 23.07 16.80 -7.60
N LEU A 27 22.11 17.02 -6.70
CA LEU A 27 21.36 15.95 -6.03
C LEU A 27 20.48 15.17 -7.00
N TYR A 28 19.81 15.87 -7.93
CA TYR A 28 19.04 15.23 -9.00
C TYR A 28 19.94 14.30 -9.84
N ARG A 29 21.06 14.83 -10.34
CA ARG A 29 22.02 14.06 -11.15
C ARG A 29 22.67 12.91 -10.39
N ALA A 30 22.80 13.03 -9.07
CA ALA A 30 23.28 11.97 -8.20
C ALA A 30 22.21 10.91 -7.85
N GLY A 31 21.00 11.02 -8.39
CA GLY A 31 19.90 10.08 -8.14
C GLY A 31 19.20 10.25 -6.79
N ASN A 32 19.44 11.35 -6.07
CA ASN A 32 18.84 11.63 -4.76
C ASN A 32 17.51 12.38 -4.89
N TYR A 33 16.56 11.79 -5.64
CA TYR A 33 15.34 12.46 -6.08
C TYR A 33 14.43 12.94 -4.93
N LEU A 34 14.33 12.19 -3.83
CA LEU A 34 13.53 12.61 -2.68
C LEU A 34 14.09 13.87 -2.01
N THR A 35 15.41 13.91 -1.79
CA THR A 35 16.06 15.09 -1.19
C THR A 35 16.02 16.28 -2.15
N CYS A 36 16.21 16.02 -3.44
CA CYS A 36 16.07 17.01 -4.49
C CYS A 36 14.65 17.61 -4.51
N PHE A 37 13.61 16.78 -4.50
CA PHE A 37 12.20 17.19 -4.44
C PHE A 37 11.89 18.08 -3.23
N LEU A 38 12.34 17.69 -2.04
CA LEU A 38 12.12 18.48 -0.82
C LEU A 38 12.82 19.84 -0.88
N LEU A 39 14.01 19.89 -1.46
CA LEU A 39 14.76 21.14 -1.64
C LEU A 39 14.13 22.03 -2.73
N SER A 40 13.74 21.46 -3.86
CA SER A 40 13.13 22.19 -4.98
C SER A 40 11.77 22.76 -4.59
N SER A 41 10.94 22.01 -3.84
CA SER A 41 9.64 22.48 -3.35
C SER A 41 9.78 23.76 -2.52
N LYS A 42 10.82 23.85 -1.70
CA LYS A 42 11.09 25.04 -0.87
C LYS A 42 11.54 26.24 -1.70
N LEU A 43 12.30 26.01 -2.78
CA LEU A 43 12.67 27.09 -3.71
C LEU A 43 11.44 27.63 -4.47
N VAL A 44 10.50 26.75 -4.83
CA VAL A 44 9.23 27.18 -5.45
C VAL A 44 8.43 28.10 -4.53
N GLU A 45 8.37 27.81 -3.22
CA GLU A 45 7.74 28.71 -2.22
C GLU A 45 8.42 30.07 -2.15
N MET A 46 9.72 30.16 -2.48
CA MET A 46 10.48 31.41 -2.57
C MET A 46 10.25 32.17 -3.88
N GLY A 47 9.35 31.70 -4.75
CA GLY A 47 8.96 32.37 -6.00
C GLY A 47 9.72 31.90 -7.24
N GLU A 48 10.50 30.83 -7.15
CA GLU A 48 11.33 30.32 -8.24
C GLU A 48 10.54 29.37 -9.15
N GLU A 49 9.94 29.88 -10.23
CA GLU A 49 9.07 29.04 -11.07
C GLU A 49 9.83 27.92 -11.83
N ARG A 50 11.15 28.04 -12.00
CA ARG A 50 12.02 27.07 -12.68
C ARG A 50 12.18 25.76 -11.91
N GLU A 51 12.12 25.81 -10.58
CA GLU A 51 12.32 24.64 -9.71
C GLU A 51 11.11 23.69 -9.69
N LYS A 52 9.97 24.14 -10.25
CA LYS A 52 8.83 23.26 -10.56
C LYS A 52 9.20 22.14 -11.53
N ILE A 53 10.08 22.41 -12.50
CA ILE A 53 10.54 21.37 -13.45
C ILE A 53 11.33 20.30 -12.70
N VAL A 54 12.28 20.70 -11.85
CA VAL A 54 13.07 19.77 -11.04
C VAL A 54 12.18 18.99 -10.05
N GLN A 55 11.15 19.65 -9.49
CA GLN A 55 10.16 19.02 -8.63
C GLN A 55 9.35 17.96 -9.37
N LEU A 56 8.81 18.28 -10.54
CA LEU A 56 8.03 17.35 -11.36
C LEU A 56 8.89 16.19 -11.88
N SER A 57 10.12 16.48 -12.33
CA SER A 57 11.07 15.44 -12.75
C SER A 57 11.44 14.52 -11.58
N SER A 58 11.62 15.09 -10.38
CA SER A 58 11.89 14.28 -9.17
C SER A 58 10.70 13.40 -8.80
N LEU A 59 9.46 13.91 -8.88
CA LEU A 59 8.25 13.12 -8.68
C LEU A 59 8.15 11.98 -9.69
N ALA A 60 8.44 12.24 -10.96
CA ALA A 60 8.44 11.21 -11.99
C ALA A 60 9.48 10.12 -11.73
N ARG A 61 10.70 10.52 -11.38
CA ARG A 61 11.80 9.61 -11.02
C ARG A 61 11.52 8.82 -9.73
N LEU A 62 10.67 9.33 -8.84
CA LEU A 62 10.16 8.65 -7.65
C LEU A 62 8.95 7.74 -7.94
N GLY A 63 8.45 7.71 -9.19
CA GLY A 63 7.34 6.86 -9.61
C GLY A 63 5.95 7.50 -9.52
N TYR A 64 5.83 8.77 -9.12
CA TYR A 64 4.55 9.49 -9.01
C TYR A 64 4.08 10.07 -10.35
N ILE A 65 4.03 9.24 -11.39
CA ILE A 65 3.74 9.66 -12.78
C ILE A 65 2.34 10.27 -12.92
N ASP A 66 1.33 9.72 -12.24
CA ASP A 66 -0.04 10.23 -12.30
C ASP A 66 -0.17 11.66 -11.75
N LEU A 67 0.58 11.97 -10.69
CA LEU A 67 0.64 13.34 -10.14
C LEU A 67 1.32 14.31 -11.12
N VAL A 68 2.39 13.85 -11.76
CA VAL A 68 3.05 14.64 -12.80
C VAL A 68 2.06 14.89 -13.94
N PHE A 69 1.39 13.85 -14.45
CA PHE A 69 0.40 13.98 -15.50
C PHE A 69 -0.73 14.96 -15.14
N HIS A 70 -1.29 14.86 -13.94
CA HIS A 70 -2.34 15.76 -13.48
C HIS A 70 -1.86 17.22 -13.35
N ALA A 71 -0.64 17.43 -12.84
CA ALA A 71 -0.03 18.76 -12.80
C ALA A 71 0.10 19.34 -14.21
N PHE A 72 0.48 18.52 -15.19
CA PHE A 72 0.55 18.93 -16.60
C PHE A 72 -0.81 19.28 -17.20
N GLU A 73 -1.85 18.48 -16.97
CA GLU A 73 -3.20 18.77 -17.47
C GLU A 73 -3.75 20.08 -16.89
N SER A 74 -3.42 20.39 -15.64
CA SER A 74 -3.92 21.58 -14.95
C SER A 74 -3.39 22.90 -15.51
N ASP A 75 -2.17 22.93 -16.07
CA ASP A 75 -1.55 24.16 -16.58
C ASP A 75 -0.49 23.88 -17.67
N LYS A 76 -0.93 23.20 -18.74
CA LYS A 76 -0.10 22.70 -19.84
C LYS A 76 0.79 23.78 -20.47
N GLU A 77 0.19 24.90 -20.91
CA GLU A 77 0.92 25.98 -21.59
C GLU A 77 1.98 26.64 -20.69
N LYS A 78 1.70 26.75 -19.39
CA LYS A 78 2.69 27.28 -18.44
C LYS A 78 3.83 26.30 -18.28
N ILE A 79 3.56 25.03 -18.01
CA ILE A 79 4.62 24.03 -17.77
C ILE A 79 5.47 23.85 -19.02
N GLU A 80 4.89 23.80 -20.22
CA GLU A 80 5.64 23.74 -21.47
C GLU A 80 6.58 24.94 -21.66
N ARG A 81 6.12 26.16 -21.37
CA ARG A 81 6.98 27.35 -21.38
C ARG A 81 8.13 27.24 -20.38
N HIS A 82 7.87 26.65 -19.21
CA HIS A 82 8.90 26.46 -18.18
C HIS A 82 9.92 25.40 -18.58
N ILE A 83 9.49 24.30 -19.20
CA ILE A 83 10.39 23.29 -19.76
C ILE A 83 11.31 23.92 -20.80
N LEU A 84 10.76 24.68 -21.75
CA LEU A 84 11.56 25.37 -22.76
C LEU A 84 12.51 26.38 -22.14
N ALA A 85 12.05 27.17 -21.16
CA ALA A 85 12.92 28.13 -20.47
C ALA A 85 14.01 27.45 -19.61
N PHE A 86 13.73 26.27 -19.06
CA PHE A 86 14.67 25.50 -18.23
C PHE A 86 15.68 24.71 -19.07
N ALA A 87 15.31 24.31 -20.29
CA ALA A 87 16.19 23.62 -21.23
C ALA A 87 17.43 24.43 -21.63
N ASP A 88 17.39 25.75 -21.47
CA ASP A 88 18.56 26.63 -21.67
C ASP A 88 19.61 26.49 -20.53
N GLU A 89 19.24 25.87 -19.41
CA GLU A 89 20.08 25.67 -18.23
C GLU A 89 20.46 24.20 -18.01
N ASP A 90 19.49 23.28 -18.13
CA ASP A 90 19.74 21.85 -17.95
C ASP A 90 18.83 20.99 -18.84
N LEU A 91 19.40 20.51 -19.94
CA LEU A 91 18.70 19.78 -20.98
C LEU A 91 18.28 18.37 -20.53
N ASP A 92 19.05 17.73 -19.64
CA ASP A 92 18.80 16.35 -19.20
C ASP A 92 17.54 16.27 -18.33
N ILE A 93 17.38 17.19 -17.39
CA ILE A 93 16.19 17.26 -16.51
C ILE A 93 14.93 17.56 -17.33
N ALA A 94 15.05 18.42 -18.35
CA ALA A 94 13.96 18.72 -19.27
C ALA A 94 13.55 17.49 -20.09
N VAL A 95 14.53 16.71 -20.58
CA VAL A 95 14.28 15.48 -21.33
C VAL A 95 13.70 14.36 -20.45
N ASP A 96 14.15 14.23 -19.21
CA ASP A 96 13.57 13.29 -18.24
C ASP A 96 12.07 13.54 -18.04
N LEU A 97 11.68 14.81 -17.95
CA LEU A 97 10.28 15.19 -17.81
C LEU A 97 9.46 14.85 -19.07
N LEU A 98 10.04 14.96 -20.27
CA LEU A 98 9.38 14.53 -21.51
C LEU A 98 9.22 13.02 -21.59
N PHE A 99 10.15 12.24 -21.04
CA PHE A 99 9.95 10.79 -20.88
C PHE A 99 8.83 10.48 -19.88
N SER A 100 8.52 11.42 -18.98
CA SER A 100 7.48 11.27 -17.95
C SER A 100 6.08 11.58 -18.48
N VAL A 101 5.95 12.35 -19.56
CA VAL A 101 4.67 12.85 -20.09
C VAL A 101 4.59 12.67 -21.60
N ASP A 102 3.83 11.67 -22.06
CA ASP A 102 3.74 11.27 -23.48
C ASP A 102 2.81 12.16 -24.34
N THR A 103 2.26 13.26 -23.81
CA THR A 103 1.15 14.04 -24.41
C THR A 103 1.53 15.47 -24.85
N ILE A 104 2.81 15.80 -24.85
CA ILE A 104 3.31 17.12 -25.23
C ILE A 104 3.62 17.07 -26.73
N ASP A 105 2.77 17.64 -27.59
CA ASP A 105 3.02 17.65 -29.05
C ASP A 105 3.61 18.99 -29.55
N GLU A 106 3.37 20.11 -28.86
CA GLU A 106 3.73 21.46 -29.33
C GLU A 106 5.15 21.88 -28.94
N CYS A 107 5.56 21.63 -27.70
CA CYS A 107 6.89 21.95 -27.15
C CYS A 107 8.02 21.06 -27.74
N GLU A 108 7.70 19.86 -28.24
CA GLU A 108 8.73 18.95 -28.74
C GLU A 108 9.49 19.53 -29.95
N SER A 109 8.79 20.26 -30.83
CA SER A 109 9.37 20.79 -32.07
C SER A 109 10.49 21.80 -31.81
N GLU A 110 10.29 22.70 -30.86
CA GLU A 110 11.26 23.72 -30.51
C GLU A 110 12.38 23.15 -29.64
N LEU A 111 12.06 22.26 -28.69
CA LEU A 111 13.05 21.60 -27.87
C LEU A 111 13.95 20.66 -28.70
N ALA A 112 13.41 19.97 -29.70
CA ALA A 112 14.24 19.15 -30.59
C ALA A 112 15.23 19.98 -31.41
N LYS A 113 14.84 21.16 -31.91
CA LYS A 113 15.79 22.07 -32.56
C LYS A 113 16.90 22.49 -31.59
N ARG A 114 16.56 22.76 -30.32
CA ARG A 114 17.54 23.08 -29.28
C ARG A 114 18.50 21.92 -29.02
N ILE A 115 17.99 20.69 -28.89
CA ILE A 115 18.80 19.48 -28.72
C ILE A 115 19.69 19.25 -29.96
N GLU A 116 19.18 19.47 -31.17
CA GLU A 116 19.94 19.32 -32.42
C GLU A 116 21.07 20.36 -32.55
N ASN A 117 20.84 21.59 -32.10
CA ASN A 117 21.82 22.69 -32.11
C ASN A 117 22.86 22.58 -30.99
N ALA A 118 22.48 22.00 -29.84
CA ALA A 118 23.37 21.72 -28.73
C ALA A 118 24.26 20.50 -29.06
N SER A 119 25.31 20.72 -29.84
CA SER A 119 26.27 19.71 -30.33
C SER A 119 27.05 18.92 -29.26
N LYS A 120 26.65 18.94 -27.98
CA LYS A 120 27.21 18.11 -26.90
C LYS A 120 26.24 16.97 -26.56
N SER A 121 26.71 15.77 -26.89
CA SER A 121 26.04 14.48 -26.75
C SER A 121 25.65 14.13 -25.31
N TYR A 122 24.34 14.00 -25.07
CA TYR A 122 23.81 13.14 -24.01
C TYR A 122 22.96 12.04 -24.66
N GLU A 123 23.24 10.79 -24.30
CA GLU A 123 22.63 9.61 -24.95
C GLU A 123 21.11 9.59 -24.80
N ASN A 124 20.58 10.05 -23.65
CA ASN A 124 19.15 10.17 -23.38
C ASN A 124 18.46 11.19 -24.30
N CYS A 125 19.08 12.36 -24.51
CA CYS A 125 18.58 13.39 -25.43
C CYS A 125 18.52 12.88 -26.88
N ARG A 126 19.54 12.12 -27.31
CA ARG A 126 19.57 11.51 -28.66
C ARG A 126 18.56 10.39 -28.81
N LEU A 127 18.41 9.54 -27.79
CA LEU A 127 17.41 8.49 -27.75
C LEU A 127 15.99 9.07 -27.86
N TRP A 128 15.72 10.14 -27.13
CA TRP A 128 14.44 10.85 -27.20
C TRP A 128 14.17 11.41 -28.62
N LEU A 129 15.16 12.07 -29.24
CA LEU A 129 15.04 12.58 -30.62
C LEU A 129 14.71 11.47 -31.63
N ASP A 130 15.37 10.32 -31.52
CA ASP A 130 15.15 9.20 -32.42
C ASP A 130 13.75 8.57 -32.24
N LEU A 131 13.29 8.42 -30.99
CA LEU A 131 11.94 7.97 -30.67
C LEU A 131 10.88 8.93 -31.22
N ARG A 132 11.10 10.23 -31.06
CA ARG A 132 10.19 11.26 -31.58
C ARG A 132 10.08 11.22 -33.10
N ARG A 133 11.21 11.19 -33.82
CA ARG A 133 11.24 11.07 -35.29
C ARG A 133 10.55 9.79 -35.77
N LEU A 134 10.65 8.71 -34.99
CA LEU A 134 9.92 7.48 -35.26
C LEU A 134 8.40 7.71 -35.11
N SER A 135 7.94 8.29 -34.01
CA SER A 135 6.52 8.60 -33.77
C SER A 135 5.91 9.50 -34.85
N GLU A 136 6.62 10.54 -35.31
CA GLU A 136 6.16 11.42 -36.40
C GLU A 136 5.99 10.69 -37.74
N LYS A 137 6.91 9.78 -38.07
CA LYS A 137 6.81 8.94 -39.27
C LYS A 137 5.62 7.98 -39.21
N PHE A 138 5.33 7.42 -38.03
CA PHE A 138 4.17 6.57 -37.82
C PHE A 138 2.85 7.35 -37.93
N ARG A 139 2.76 8.54 -37.32
CA ARG A 139 1.56 9.40 -37.40
C ARG A 139 1.26 9.86 -38.83
N SER A 140 2.27 10.08 -39.66
CA SER A 140 2.10 10.48 -41.07
C SER A 140 1.72 9.34 -42.03
N LYS A 141 1.48 8.11 -41.54
CA LYS A 141 1.15 6.89 -42.33
C LYS A 141 2.14 6.57 -43.46
N ASN A 142 3.33 7.15 -43.45
CA ASN A 142 4.42 6.79 -44.36
C ASN A 142 5.10 5.53 -43.81
N TYR A 143 4.48 4.37 -44.08
CA TYR A 143 5.01 3.03 -43.78
C TYR A 143 6.20 2.70 -44.70
N ILE A 144 7.27 3.49 -44.64
CA ILE A 144 8.57 3.03 -45.11
C ILE A 144 9.22 2.40 -43.89
N VAL A 145 9.45 1.08 -43.99
CA VAL A 145 10.22 0.26 -43.04
C VAL A 145 11.35 1.10 -42.46
N CYS A 146 11.19 1.57 -41.22
CA CYS A 146 12.23 2.33 -40.57
C CYS A 146 13.37 1.35 -40.27
N ASN A 147 14.35 1.28 -41.17
CA ASN A 147 15.61 0.54 -41.00
C ASN A 147 16.38 0.92 -39.73
N ASN A 148 15.91 1.93 -38.97
CA ASN A 148 16.49 2.43 -37.73
C ASN A 148 15.86 1.88 -36.44
N ILE A 149 14.80 1.07 -36.48
CA ILE A 149 14.20 0.53 -35.22
C ILE A 149 15.23 -0.29 -34.43
N SER A 150 16.00 -1.15 -35.10
CA SER A 150 17.07 -1.93 -34.46
C SER A 150 18.13 -1.04 -33.79
N CYS A 151 18.44 0.12 -34.39
CA CYS A 151 19.39 1.08 -33.83
C CYS A 151 18.83 1.79 -32.57
N ILE A 152 17.53 2.11 -32.55
CA ILE A 152 16.86 2.66 -31.37
C ILE A 152 16.84 1.63 -30.24
N LEU A 153 16.50 0.38 -30.55
CA LEU A 153 16.51 -0.72 -29.58
C LEU A 153 17.91 -0.91 -28.98
N GLU A 154 18.96 -0.91 -29.81
CA GLU A 154 20.35 -1.01 -29.35
C GLU A 154 20.75 0.17 -28.44
N LYS A 155 20.25 1.38 -28.73
CA LYS A 155 20.47 2.55 -27.85
C LYS A 155 19.77 2.38 -26.51
N ILE A 156 18.52 1.90 -26.49
CA ILE A 156 17.80 1.57 -25.26
C ILE A 156 18.54 0.50 -24.46
N GLU A 157 19.13 -0.51 -25.12
CA GLU A 157 19.94 -1.52 -24.43
C GLU A 157 21.16 -0.92 -23.74
N LYS A 158 21.84 0.02 -24.43
CA LYS A 158 23.04 0.69 -23.95
C LYS A 158 22.77 1.75 -22.88
N THR A 159 21.53 2.24 -22.76
CA THR A 159 21.14 3.15 -21.69
C THR A 159 21.22 2.45 -20.33
N GLU A 160 22.12 2.92 -19.47
CA GLU A 160 22.27 2.43 -18.09
C GLU A 160 21.17 2.97 -17.16
N ASP A 161 20.48 4.04 -17.56
CA ASP A 161 19.37 4.65 -16.81
C ASP A 161 18.07 3.82 -16.94
N SER A 162 17.71 3.12 -15.87
CA SER A 162 16.56 2.20 -15.83
C SER A 162 15.20 2.88 -16.05
N PHE A 163 15.03 4.12 -15.58
CA PHE A 163 13.80 4.87 -15.77
C PHE A 163 13.63 5.26 -17.24
N ILE A 164 14.68 5.80 -17.86
CA ILE A 164 14.66 6.18 -19.28
C ILE A 164 14.48 4.95 -20.16
N LYS A 165 15.19 3.87 -19.85
CA LYS A 165 15.06 2.58 -20.54
C LYS A 165 13.61 2.07 -20.53
N THR A 166 12.96 2.14 -19.38
CA THR A 166 11.57 1.72 -19.18
C THR A 166 10.60 2.60 -19.96
N ARG A 167 10.69 3.92 -19.82
CA ARG A 167 9.78 4.86 -20.49
C ARG A 167 9.96 4.88 -22.00
N ALA A 168 11.20 4.80 -22.49
CA ALA A 168 11.50 4.63 -23.92
C ALA A 168 10.88 3.34 -24.49
N SER A 169 10.92 2.25 -23.70
CA SER A 169 10.35 0.96 -24.07
C SER A 169 8.82 1.00 -24.17
N TYR A 170 8.14 1.63 -23.20
CA TYR A 170 6.68 1.85 -23.25
C TYR A 170 6.27 2.69 -24.47
N ARG A 171 7.01 3.78 -24.74
CA ARG A 171 6.73 4.63 -25.90
C ARG A 171 6.87 3.88 -27.22
N LEU A 172 7.77 2.91 -27.33
CA LEU A 172 7.86 2.01 -28.49
C LEU A 172 6.71 1.00 -28.56
N TYR A 173 6.24 0.51 -27.41
CA TYR A 173 5.12 -0.40 -27.32
C TYR A 173 3.81 0.24 -27.84
N ASP A 174 3.56 1.49 -27.45
CA ASP A 174 2.36 2.24 -27.84
C ASP A 174 2.28 2.53 -29.35
N LEU A 175 3.42 2.52 -30.04
CA LEU A 175 3.48 2.62 -31.51
C LEU A 175 3.01 1.36 -32.24
N GLY A 176 2.67 0.27 -31.53
CA GLY A 176 2.01 -0.91 -32.08
C GLY A 176 2.87 -1.78 -33.00
N ILE A 177 4.20 -1.68 -32.90
CA ILE A 177 5.14 -2.37 -33.78
C ILE A 177 5.40 -3.80 -33.27
N GLU A 178 5.01 -4.82 -34.05
CA GLU A 178 5.13 -6.24 -33.70
C GLU A 178 6.57 -6.65 -33.32
N LYS A 179 7.56 -6.18 -34.06
CA LYS A 179 9.00 -6.40 -33.78
C LYS A 179 9.48 -5.75 -32.46
N CYS A 180 8.85 -4.65 -32.02
CA CYS A 180 9.14 -4.05 -30.71
C CYS A 180 8.52 -4.87 -29.58
N ARG A 181 7.33 -5.44 -29.79
CA ARG A 181 6.68 -6.34 -28.83
C ARG A 181 7.50 -7.62 -28.62
N GLU A 182 8.01 -8.22 -29.70
CA GLU A 182 8.89 -9.39 -29.63
C GLU A 182 10.17 -9.10 -28.83
N TYR A 183 10.85 -7.98 -29.12
CA TYR A 183 12.03 -7.56 -28.38
C TYR A 183 11.76 -7.35 -26.87
N LEU A 184 10.65 -6.68 -26.54
CA LEU A 184 10.26 -6.47 -25.14
C LEU A 184 9.94 -7.79 -24.44
N ASN A 185 9.23 -8.70 -25.12
CA ASN A 185 8.88 -10.02 -24.60
C ASN A 185 10.09 -10.94 -24.42
N GLU A 186 11.07 -10.90 -25.32
CA GLU A 186 12.28 -11.74 -25.20
C GLU A 186 13.24 -11.30 -24.09
N LYS A 187 13.35 -9.98 -23.84
CA LYS A 187 14.36 -9.45 -22.93
C LYS A 187 13.85 -9.19 -21.52
N TYR A 188 12.60 -8.77 -21.37
CA TYR A 188 12.06 -8.39 -20.06
C TYR A 188 11.13 -9.44 -19.46
N LEU A 189 10.57 -10.37 -20.26
CA LEU A 189 9.66 -11.42 -19.76
C LEU A 189 10.31 -12.81 -19.66
N LYS A 190 11.54 -13.04 -20.15
CA LYS A 190 12.22 -14.35 -20.10
C LYS A 190 13.46 -14.44 -19.18
N HIS A 191 13.92 -13.35 -18.57
CA HIS A 191 15.14 -13.35 -17.76
C HIS A 191 14.86 -13.67 -16.28
N GLU A 192 14.67 -14.97 -15.98
CA GLU A 192 14.48 -15.51 -14.63
C GLU A 192 15.78 -15.93 -13.90
N GLU A 193 16.98 -15.76 -14.45
CA GLU A 193 18.21 -16.20 -13.76
C GLU A 193 19.44 -15.29 -13.96
N LYS A 194 19.81 -14.52 -12.92
CA LYS A 194 21.18 -14.46 -12.32
C LYS A 194 21.32 -13.33 -11.29
N GLN A 195 21.58 -13.72 -10.04
CA GLN A 195 22.07 -12.87 -8.95
C GLN A 195 23.50 -12.34 -9.19
N LYS A 196 23.81 -11.24 -8.46
CA LYS A 196 25.11 -10.77 -7.93
C LYS A 196 25.68 -9.48 -8.53
N THR A 197 25.20 -8.35 -8.02
CA THR A 197 26.02 -7.17 -7.68
C THR A 197 25.30 -6.38 -6.59
N GLY A 198 25.99 -6.01 -5.51
CA GLY A 198 25.43 -5.21 -4.42
C GLY A 198 24.93 -3.85 -4.93
N PHE A 199 23.88 -3.35 -4.27
CA PHE A 199 22.93 -2.30 -4.68
C PHE A 199 21.77 -2.82 -5.56
N ASN A 200 20.77 -3.44 -4.92
CA ASN A 200 19.46 -3.70 -5.51
C ASN A 200 18.58 -2.44 -5.41
N THR A 201 18.50 -1.66 -6.49
CA THR A 201 17.37 -0.73 -6.75
C THR A 201 16.47 -1.29 -7.85
N SER A 202 16.30 -2.60 -7.85
CA SER A 202 15.34 -3.34 -8.67
C SER A 202 15.00 -4.57 -7.86
N ASP A 203 13.71 -4.79 -7.63
CA ASP A 203 13.11 -6.12 -7.66
C ASP A 203 11.62 -5.82 -7.88
N ASP A 204 11.38 -5.53 -9.16
CA ASP A 204 10.21 -5.83 -9.99
C ASP A 204 8.87 -5.12 -9.74
N ILE A 205 8.65 -4.04 -10.50
CA ILE A 205 7.30 -3.67 -10.93
C ILE A 205 6.90 -4.68 -12.02
N TYR A 206 6.49 -5.87 -11.61
CA TYR A 206 5.94 -6.85 -12.53
C TYR A 206 4.53 -6.41 -12.95
N CYS A 207 4.31 -6.00 -14.19
CA CYS A 207 2.96 -6.15 -14.76
C CYS A 207 2.69 -7.64 -14.98
N PHE A 208 2.34 -8.37 -13.91
CA PHE A 208 1.76 -9.70 -14.05
C PHE A 208 0.27 -9.54 -14.28
N GLU A 209 -0.15 -9.53 -15.55
CA GLU A 209 -1.51 -9.94 -15.85
C GLU A 209 -1.75 -11.33 -15.24
N ILE A 210 -2.95 -11.54 -14.70
CA ILE A 210 -3.32 -12.83 -14.12
C ILE A 210 -3.31 -13.87 -15.24
N PRO A 211 -2.46 -14.92 -15.15
CA PRO A 211 -2.42 -15.95 -16.16
C PRO A 211 -3.83 -16.52 -16.41
N GLU A 212 -4.19 -16.72 -17.67
CA GLU A 212 -5.55 -17.11 -18.04
C GLU A 212 -6.02 -18.41 -17.35
N ASN A 213 -5.08 -19.30 -17.04
CA ASN A 213 -5.32 -20.53 -16.28
C ASN A 213 -5.66 -20.29 -14.79
N ILE A 214 -5.20 -19.19 -14.19
CA ILE A 214 -5.59 -18.76 -12.85
C ILE A 214 -6.92 -18.00 -12.91
N ALA A 215 -7.08 -17.11 -13.89
CA ALA A 215 -8.31 -16.34 -14.11
C ALA A 215 -9.55 -17.24 -14.18
N LYS A 216 -9.48 -18.34 -14.93
CA LYS A 216 -10.57 -19.33 -15.10
C LYS A 216 -10.96 -20.08 -13.81
N LYS A 217 -10.17 -19.96 -12.74
CA LYS A 217 -10.41 -20.61 -11.45
C LYS A 217 -11.04 -19.66 -10.42
N ILE A 218 -11.12 -18.37 -10.72
CA ILE A 218 -11.56 -17.33 -9.80
C ILE A 218 -13.10 -17.22 -9.79
N TRP A 219 -13.65 -17.13 -8.58
CA TRP A 219 -15.05 -16.89 -8.28
C TRP A 219 -15.14 -15.77 -7.25
N TYR A 220 -16.19 -14.96 -7.31
CA TYR A 220 -16.42 -13.88 -6.36
C TYR A 220 -17.55 -14.24 -5.41
N PHE A 221 -17.25 -14.21 -4.11
CA PHE A 221 -18.17 -14.37 -2.98
C PHE A 221 -18.89 -15.72 -2.82
N ASN A 222 -19.20 -16.42 -3.91
CA ASN A 222 -20.00 -17.64 -3.93
C ASN A 222 -19.39 -18.66 -4.89
N TYR A 223 -19.40 -19.94 -4.49
CA TYR A 223 -18.99 -21.06 -5.32
C TYR A 223 -19.70 -22.34 -4.88
N GLN A 224 -20.07 -23.18 -5.84
CA GLN A 224 -20.68 -24.47 -5.54
C GLN A 224 -20.22 -25.55 -6.52
N ASP A 225 -19.95 -26.75 -5.99
CA ASP A 225 -19.84 -27.97 -6.75
C ASP A 225 -20.53 -29.15 -6.01
N HIS A 226 -20.23 -30.38 -6.42
CA HIS A 226 -20.81 -31.59 -5.84
C HIS A 226 -20.29 -31.93 -4.44
N HIS A 227 -19.18 -31.31 -4.01
CA HIS A 227 -18.60 -31.48 -2.69
C HIS A 227 -18.95 -30.33 -1.75
N VAL A 228 -18.91 -29.08 -2.22
CA VAL A 228 -18.98 -27.90 -1.36
C VAL A 228 -19.94 -26.85 -1.88
N HIS A 229 -20.60 -26.14 -0.96
CA HIS A 229 -21.28 -24.88 -1.26
C HIS A 229 -20.74 -23.79 -0.33
N PHE A 230 -20.01 -22.84 -0.92
CA PHE A 230 -19.52 -21.64 -0.27
C PHE A 230 -20.36 -20.44 -0.70
N PHE A 231 -20.83 -19.66 0.25
CA PHE A 231 -21.60 -18.45 -0.06
C PHE A 231 -21.40 -17.39 1.01
N THR A 232 -21.52 -16.13 0.62
CA THR A 232 -21.28 -14.97 1.48
C THR A 232 -22.57 -14.20 1.70
N TYR A 233 -22.79 -13.70 2.93
CA TYR A 233 -23.86 -12.74 3.19
C TYR A 233 -23.55 -11.43 2.45
N PRO A 234 -24.47 -10.85 1.67
CA PRO A 234 -24.21 -9.67 0.86
C PRO A 234 -23.60 -8.51 1.67
N ASP A 235 -22.56 -7.87 1.14
CA ASP A 235 -21.90 -6.68 1.70
C ASP A 235 -21.31 -6.84 3.11
N HIS A 236 -21.12 -8.07 3.59
CA HIS A 236 -20.58 -8.36 4.93
C HIS A 236 -19.51 -9.45 4.88
N ASN A 237 -18.57 -9.45 5.83
CA ASN A 237 -17.66 -10.58 6.02
C ASN A 237 -18.34 -11.62 6.91
N ILE A 238 -19.33 -12.29 6.32
CA ILE A 238 -20.03 -13.42 6.92
C ILE A 238 -20.08 -14.51 5.84
N HIS A 239 -19.22 -15.52 5.98
CA HIS A 239 -19.08 -16.56 4.97
C HIS A 239 -19.56 -17.90 5.49
N PHE A 240 -20.21 -18.68 4.63
CA PHE A 240 -20.77 -19.97 4.98
C PHE A 240 -20.11 -21.06 4.14
N LEU A 241 -19.46 -22.01 4.81
CA LEU A 241 -18.93 -23.23 4.22
C LEU A 241 -19.86 -24.39 4.54
N ARG A 242 -20.63 -24.84 3.54
CA ARG A 242 -21.57 -25.97 3.69
C ARG A 242 -20.99 -27.24 3.06
N PHE A 243 -20.94 -28.30 3.88
CA PHE A 243 -20.61 -29.66 3.48
C PHE A 243 -21.70 -30.60 3.98
N GLU A 244 -22.34 -31.33 3.05
CA GLU A 244 -23.49 -32.19 3.34
C GLU A 244 -24.60 -31.48 4.15
N ASN A 245 -24.88 -31.88 5.39
CA ASN A 245 -25.91 -31.28 6.24
C ASN A 245 -25.35 -30.36 7.33
N GLU A 246 -24.10 -29.90 7.18
CA GLU A 246 -23.39 -29.09 8.18
C GLU A 246 -22.82 -27.81 7.57
N ILE A 247 -22.79 -26.75 8.37
CA ILE A 247 -22.30 -25.42 7.98
C ILE A 247 -21.27 -24.95 9.02
N LEU A 248 -20.12 -24.47 8.54
CA LEU A 248 -19.24 -23.59 9.30
C LEU A 248 -19.47 -22.15 8.86
N VAL A 249 -19.52 -21.23 9.83
CA VAL A 249 -19.47 -19.80 9.57
C VAL A 249 -18.01 -19.35 9.71
N LEU A 250 -17.48 -18.67 8.71
CA LEU A 250 -16.13 -18.10 8.69
C LEU A 250 -16.26 -16.59 8.71
N ASP A 251 -15.81 -15.99 9.81
CA ASP A 251 -16.06 -14.61 10.21
C ASP A 251 -17.55 -14.23 10.29
N CYS A 252 -17.84 -13.19 11.07
CA CYS A 252 -19.20 -12.73 11.27
C CYS A 252 -19.21 -11.22 11.57
N GLY A 253 -18.79 -10.40 10.61
CA GLY A 253 -18.71 -8.95 10.81
C GLY A 253 -19.40 -8.12 9.73
N SER A 254 -19.68 -6.87 10.11
CA SER A 254 -20.38 -5.88 9.29
C SER A 254 -19.41 -5.00 8.53
N ASN A 255 -19.80 -4.55 7.35
CA ASN A 255 -19.13 -3.44 6.71
C ASN A 255 -19.17 -2.20 7.64
N PRO A 256 -18.02 -1.58 7.98
CA PRO A 256 -17.99 -0.40 8.85
C PRO A 256 -18.78 0.80 8.31
N LYS A 257 -19.09 0.79 7.01
CA LYS A 257 -19.82 1.86 6.30
C LYS A 257 -21.33 1.82 6.52
N GLU A 258 -21.89 0.66 6.84
CA GLU A 258 -23.33 0.47 6.99
C GLU A 258 -23.64 -0.29 8.29
N PHE A 259 -24.19 0.42 9.27
CA PHE A 259 -24.81 -0.20 10.44
C PHE A 259 -26.15 -0.81 10.02
N SER A 260 -26.09 -1.97 9.36
CA SER A 260 -27.28 -2.71 8.97
C SER A 260 -27.58 -3.83 9.96
N ILE A 261 -28.86 -4.06 10.23
CA ILE A 261 -29.33 -5.23 10.98
C ILE A 261 -29.20 -6.42 10.03
N VAL A 262 -28.49 -7.46 10.47
CA VAL A 262 -28.26 -8.68 9.70
C VAL A 262 -29.32 -9.72 10.06
N ASP A 263 -29.97 -10.31 9.05
CA ASP A 263 -30.91 -11.43 9.21
C ASP A 263 -30.29 -12.74 8.69
N ILE A 264 -29.43 -13.36 9.50
CA ILE A 264 -28.74 -14.60 9.15
C ILE A 264 -29.74 -15.76 8.96
N GLU A 265 -30.78 -15.82 9.79
CA GLU A 265 -31.78 -16.90 9.73
C GLU A 265 -32.64 -16.80 8.47
N GLY A 266 -33.14 -15.61 8.14
CA GLY A 266 -33.87 -15.36 6.90
C GLY A 266 -33.00 -15.62 5.67
N PHE A 267 -31.74 -15.19 5.68
CA PHE A 267 -30.80 -15.45 4.58
C PHE A 267 -30.56 -16.96 4.35
N LEU A 268 -30.32 -17.72 5.41
CA LEU A 268 -30.17 -19.17 5.30
C LEU A 268 -31.46 -19.84 4.82
N THR A 269 -32.61 -19.40 5.31
CA THR A 269 -33.92 -19.93 4.91
C THR A 269 -34.17 -19.71 3.42
N GLN A 270 -33.84 -18.53 2.88
CA GLN A 270 -33.94 -18.24 1.44
C GLN A 270 -33.02 -19.13 0.58
N LYS A 271 -31.87 -19.55 1.13
CA LYS A 271 -30.95 -20.51 0.50
C LYS A 271 -31.39 -21.98 0.70
N GLY A 272 -32.50 -22.23 1.39
CA GLY A 272 -33.02 -23.57 1.68
C GLY A 272 -32.31 -24.28 2.84
N TYR A 273 -31.68 -23.53 3.75
CA TYR A 273 -30.93 -24.04 4.90
C TYR A 273 -31.56 -23.59 6.22
N SER A 274 -31.21 -24.30 7.30
CA SER A 274 -31.61 -23.95 8.67
C SER A 274 -30.39 -23.57 9.50
N THR A 275 -30.56 -22.63 10.41
CA THR A 275 -29.54 -22.25 11.42
C THR A 275 -29.07 -23.44 12.26
N ASN A 276 -29.89 -24.48 12.43
CA ASN A 276 -29.51 -25.73 13.12
C ASN A 276 -28.41 -26.53 12.40
N MET A 277 -28.13 -26.23 11.13
CA MET A 277 -27.03 -26.82 10.39
C MET A 277 -25.68 -26.21 10.78
N ILE A 278 -25.66 -25.01 11.37
CA ILE A 278 -24.43 -24.33 11.80
C ILE A 278 -23.81 -25.10 12.97
N LYS A 279 -22.54 -25.47 12.83
CA LYS A 279 -21.79 -26.21 13.86
C LYS A 279 -20.88 -25.31 14.69
N ALA A 280 -20.31 -24.29 14.07
CA ALA A 280 -19.47 -23.31 14.73
C ALA A 280 -19.35 -22.03 13.90
N VAL A 281 -18.93 -20.96 14.57
CA VAL A 281 -18.35 -19.77 13.94
C VAL A 281 -16.85 -19.73 14.26
N LEU A 282 -16.04 -19.55 13.22
CA LEU A 282 -14.59 -19.35 13.33
C LEU A 282 -14.30 -17.87 13.08
N ILE A 283 -13.59 -17.21 14.00
CA ILE A 283 -13.18 -15.80 13.85
C ILE A 283 -11.68 -15.75 13.58
N SER A 284 -11.31 -15.19 12.42
CA SER A 284 -9.93 -15.06 11.95
C SER A 284 -9.14 -14.07 12.79
N HIS A 285 -9.71 -12.90 13.07
CA HIS A 285 -9.03 -11.83 13.81
C HIS A 285 -10.00 -10.80 14.42
N ALA A 286 -9.45 -9.81 15.13
CA ALA A 286 -10.19 -8.88 15.99
C ALA A 286 -10.56 -7.53 15.35
N HIS A 287 -10.58 -7.40 14.01
CA HIS A 287 -11.15 -6.21 13.40
C HIS A 287 -12.68 -6.29 13.35
N TYR A 288 -13.32 -5.14 13.51
CA TYR A 288 -14.76 -5.01 13.74
C TYR A 288 -15.59 -5.69 12.63
N ASP A 289 -15.15 -5.51 11.40
CA ASP A 289 -15.70 -6.08 10.18
C ASP A 289 -15.56 -7.59 10.07
N HIS A 290 -14.96 -8.29 11.05
CA HIS A 290 -14.89 -9.76 11.10
C HIS A 290 -15.66 -10.39 12.27
N TYR A 291 -16.15 -9.61 13.24
CA TYR A 291 -16.86 -10.17 14.42
C TYR A 291 -18.13 -9.42 14.86
N SER A 292 -18.37 -8.21 14.38
CA SER A 292 -19.43 -7.33 14.94
C SER A 292 -20.85 -7.89 14.84
N CYS A 293 -21.12 -8.83 13.92
CA CYS A 293 -22.42 -9.43 13.70
C CYS A 293 -22.66 -10.70 14.52
N LEU A 294 -21.73 -11.09 15.40
CA LEU A 294 -21.85 -12.30 16.24
C LEU A 294 -23.16 -12.40 17.02
N GLN A 295 -23.73 -11.27 17.44
CA GLN A 295 -25.01 -11.20 18.17
C GLN A 295 -26.22 -11.71 17.36
N TYR A 296 -26.14 -11.72 16.03
CA TYR A 296 -27.20 -12.20 15.15
C TYR A 296 -27.13 -13.73 14.93
N LEU A 297 -26.07 -14.39 15.38
CA LEU A 297 -26.01 -15.85 15.44
C LEU A 297 -26.65 -16.37 16.74
N PRO A 298 -27.36 -17.52 16.70
CA PRO A 298 -27.89 -18.14 17.91
C PRO A 298 -26.82 -18.33 19.00
N HIS A 299 -27.15 -18.10 20.26
CA HIS A 299 -26.21 -18.21 21.39
C HIS A 299 -25.63 -19.62 21.57
N SER A 300 -26.35 -20.65 21.11
CA SER A 300 -25.92 -22.05 21.18
C SER A 300 -24.74 -22.36 20.24
N ILE A 301 -24.48 -21.54 19.23
CA ILE A 301 -23.39 -21.76 18.28
C ILE A 301 -22.05 -21.44 18.96
N PRO A 302 -21.12 -22.41 19.07
CA PRO A 302 -19.82 -22.19 19.67
C PRO A 302 -18.95 -21.30 18.76
N LEU A 303 -18.21 -20.41 19.39
CA LEU A 303 -17.23 -19.53 18.75
C LEU A 303 -15.82 -20.10 18.94
N TYR A 304 -15.02 -20.08 17.89
CA TYR A 304 -13.61 -20.48 17.90
C TYR A 304 -12.74 -19.33 17.42
N ALA A 305 -11.75 -18.95 18.22
CA ALA A 305 -10.81 -17.88 17.92
C ALA A 305 -9.55 -18.03 18.77
N THR A 306 -8.46 -17.37 18.38
CA THR A 306 -7.25 -17.30 19.21
C THR A 306 -7.52 -16.52 20.50
N LYS A 307 -6.70 -16.74 21.53
CA LYS A 307 -6.82 -16.01 22.80
C LYS A 307 -6.66 -14.51 22.57
N GLU A 308 -5.69 -14.14 21.74
CA GLU A 308 -5.36 -12.77 21.39
C GLU A 308 -6.54 -12.09 20.70
N THR A 309 -7.18 -12.76 19.75
CA THR A 309 -8.39 -12.24 19.09
C THR A 309 -9.51 -12.00 20.10
N ILE A 310 -9.77 -12.94 21.01
CA ILE A 310 -10.81 -12.79 22.04
C ILE A 310 -10.52 -11.65 23.01
N ASP A 311 -9.28 -11.55 23.49
CA ASP A 311 -8.88 -10.49 24.41
C ASP A 311 -9.00 -9.10 23.74
N LEU A 312 -8.59 -8.97 22.48
CA LEU A 312 -8.68 -7.72 21.73
C LEU A 312 -10.14 -7.30 21.48
N ILE A 313 -11.01 -8.24 21.09
CA ILE A 313 -12.46 -7.98 20.97
C ILE A 313 -13.02 -7.53 22.32
N PHE A 314 -12.63 -8.19 23.41
CA PHE A 314 -13.08 -7.86 24.77
C PHE A 314 -12.67 -6.43 25.18
N ILE A 315 -11.45 -6.00 24.86
CA ILE A 315 -10.95 -4.64 25.14
C ILE A 315 -11.73 -3.60 24.33
N VAL A 316 -12.01 -3.86 23.05
CA VAL A 316 -12.73 -2.91 22.19
C VAL A 316 -14.21 -2.84 22.54
N ASN A 317 -14.89 -3.97 22.56
CA ASN A 317 -16.30 -4.07 22.95
C ASN A 317 -16.67 -5.51 23.35
N ARG A 318 -16.74 -5.74 24.66
CA ARG A 318 -17.10 -7.04 25.24
C ARG A 318 -18.51 -7.53 24.90
N GLU A 319 -19.44 -6.65 24.56
CA GLU A 319 -20.86 -7.00 24.38
C GLU A 319 -21.05 -8.01 23.23
N HIS A 320 -20.21 -7.95 22.19
CA HIS A 320 -20.25 -8.90 21.07
C HIS A 320 -19.91 -10.35 21.47
N LEU A 321 -19.23 -10.54 22.60
CA LEU A 321 -18.87 -11.85 23.12
C LEU A 321 -19.84 -12.36 24.20
N GLU A 322 -20.77 -11.52 24.65
CA GLU A 322 -21.70 -11.89 25.72
C GLU A 322 -22.56 -13.08 25.28
N SER A 323 -22.73 -14.04 26.19
CA SER A 323 -23.53 -15.25 25.97
C SER A 323 -23.01 -16.20 24.87
N LYS A 324 -21.77 -16.03 24.37
CA LYS A 324 -21.14 -16.99 23.44
C LYS A 324 -20.34 -18.04 24.19
N LYS A 325 -20.45 -19.30 23.73
CA LYS A 325 -19.53 -20.37 24.16
C LYS A 325 -18.21 -20.22 23.40
N ILE A 326 -17.23 -19.58 24.03
CA ILE A 326 -15.90 -19.35 23.47
C ILE A 326 -15.01 -20.60 23.63
N ASN A 327 -14.38 -21.02 22.54
CA ASN A 327 -13.39 -22.10 22.51
C ASN A 327 -12.09 -21.50 21.95
N LEU A 328 -11.04 -21.51 22.77
CA LEU A 328 -9.76 -20.96 22.36
C LEU A 328 -9.03 -21.95 21.45
N VAL A 329 -8.55 -21.47 20.31
CA VAL A 329 -7.72 -22.25 19.40
C VAL A 329 -6.30 -21.68 19.36
N LYS A 330 -5.35 -22.51 18.95
CA LYS A 330 -3.95 -22.11 18.81
C LYS A 330 -3.47 -22.44 17.40
N CYS A 331 -2.54 -21.63 16.92
CA CYS A 331 -1.89 -21.86 15.64
C CYS A 331 -1.24 -23.25 15.62
N ASN A 332 -1.46 -23.99 14.53
CA ASN A 332 -0.97 -25.35 14.30
C ASN A 332 -1.52 -26.44 15.24
N GLU A 333 -2.47 -26.12 16.13
CA GLU A 333 -3.19 -27.13 16.92
C GLU A 333 -4.52 -27.45 16.24
N GLU A 334 -4.67 -28.70 15.80
CA GLU A 334 -5.86 -29.19 15.11
C GLU A 334 -7.03 -29.44 16.08
N PHE A 335 -8.25 -29.15 15.63
CA PHE A 335 -9.47 -29.49 16.33
C PHE A 335 -10.57 -29.94 15.37
N GLU A 336 -11.59 -30.61 15.88
CA GLU A 336 -12.71 -31.13 15.08
C GLU A 336 -14.03 -30.47 15.48
N VAL A 337 -14.83 -30.11 14.48
CA VAL A 337 -16.20 -29.61 14.63
C VAL A 337 -17.07 -30.32 13.61
N GLY A 338 -17.97 -31.20 14.06
CA GLY A 338 -18.80 -31.99 13.15
C GLY A 338 -17.95 -32.81 12.17
N LYS A 339 -18.14 -32.59 10.88
CA LYS A 339 -17.40 -33.25 9.77
C LYS A 339 -16.14 -32.51 9.35
N PHE A 340 -15.75 -31.46 10.07
CA PHE A 340 -14.63 -30.59 9.71
C PHE A 340 -13.47 -30.80 10.68
N ARG A 341 -12.28 -31.06 10.11
CA ARG A 341 -11.00 -31.06 10.82
C ARG A 341 -10.29 -29.75 10.48
N ILE A 342 -10.03 -28.92 11.49
CA ILE A 342 -9.63 -27.52 11.30
C ILE A 342 -8.28 -27.31 11.98
N THR A 343 -7.33 -26.74 11.26
CA THR A 343 -6.04 -26.32 11.81
C THR A 343 -5.81 -24.84 11.54
N PRO A 344 -5.84 -23.97 12.57
CA PRO A 344 -5.47 -22.57 12.40
C PRO A 344 -4.00 -22.44 11.98
N PHE A 345 -3.68 -21.43 11.19
CA PHE A 345 -2.30 -21.07 10.83
C PHE A 345 -2.12 -19.55 10.91
N SER A 346 -0.92 -19.07 11.20
CA SER A 346 -0.64 -17.63 11.26
C SER A 346 -0.75 -17.03 9.87
N ASN A 347 -1.49 -15.93 9.75
CA ASN A 347 -1.72 -15.24 8.48
C ASN A 347 -1.07 -13.85 8.39
N GLY A 348 -0.34 -13.43 9.44
CA GLY A 348 0.50 -12.23 9.43
C GLY A 348 -0.20 -10.88 9.37
N HIS A 349 -1.52 -10.82 9.57
CA HIS A 349 -2.26 -9.56 9.51
C HIS A 349 -2.11 -8.68 10.76
N ILE A 350 -2.48 -9.19 11.94
CA ILE A 350 -2.34 -8.52 13.24
C ILE A 350 -2.01 -9.53 14.35
N LEU A 351 -1.70 -9.07 15.56
CA LEU A 351 -1.49 -9.98 16.69
C LEU A 351 -2.72 -10.88 16.91
N GLY A 352 -2.50 -12.20 16.86
CA GLY A 352 -3.56 -13.19 17.05
C GLY A 352 -4.31 -13.61 15.80
N SER A 353 -4.09 -12.95 14.66
CA SER A 353 -4.79 -13.27 13.42
C SER A 353 -4.36 -14.63 12.87
N VAL A 354 -5.35 -15.39 12.43
CA VAL A 354 -5.15 -16.73 11.85
C VAL A 354 -6.02 -16.93 10.62
N GLY A 355 -5.47 -17.67 9.67
CA GLY A 355 -6.28 -18.37 8.66
C GLY A 355 -6.64 -19.76 9.16
N PHE A 356 -7.58 -20.41 8.47
CA PHE A 356 -8.06 -21.75 8.81
C PHE A 356 -7.84 -22.72 7.65
N ASP A 357 -7.14 -23.82 7.94
CA ASP A 357 -6.99 -24.97 7.06
C ASP A 357 -8.05 -26.01 7.42
N ILE A 358 -9.04 -26.20 6.53
CA ILE A 358 -10.26 -26.93 6.81
C ILE A 358 -10.31 -28.17 5.90
N GLN A 359 -10.23 -29.35 6.51
CA GLN A 359 -10.39 -30.62 5.83
C GLN A 359 -11.80 -31.18 6.07
N PHE A 360 -12.44 -31.66 5.00
CA PHE A 360 -13.76 -32.28 5.03
C PHE A 360 -13.86 -33.32 3.91
N GLY A 361 -14.35 -34.52 4.22
CA GLY A 361 -14.33 -35.64 3.27
C GLY A 361 -12.91 -35.91 2.75
N ASN A 362 -12.72 -35.83 1.43
CA ASN A 362 -11.41 -35.93 0.76
C ASN A 362 -10.93 -34.56 0.21
N LYS A 363 -11.48 -33.46 0.71
CA LYS A 363 -11.21 -32.10 0.25
C LYS A 363 -10.58 -31.25 1.34
N ARG A 364 -9.86 -30.23 0.90
CA ARG A 364 -9.17 -29.25 1.73
C ARG A 364 -9.45 -27.83 1.23
N LEU A 365 -9.88 -26.96 2.13
CA LEU A 365 -10.12 -25.54 1.91
C LEU A 365 -9.20 -24.70 2.80
N ILE A 366 -8.57 -23.69 2.22
CA ILE A 366 -7.81 -22.68 2.96
C ILE A 366 -8.64 -21.41 3.00
N TYR A 367 -8.97 -20.93 4.19
CA TYR A 367 -9.52 -19.60 4.41
C TYR A 367 -8.44 -18.69 5.01
N THR A 368 -8.09 -17.61 4.32
CA THR A 368 -6.99 -16.75 4.77
C THR A 368 -7.37 -15.80 5.91
N GLY A 369 -8.65 -15.40 5.99
CA GLY A 369 -9.01 -14.12 6.60
C GLY A 369 -8.30 -12.97 5.89
N ASP A 370 -8.07 -11.86 6.59
CA ASP A 370 -7.12 -10.86 6.15
C ASP A 370 -5.69 -11.35 6.42
N PHE A 371 -4.78 -11.15 5.48
CA PHE A 371 -3.43 -11.74 5.58
C PHE A 371 -2.35 -10.88 4.93
N SER A 372 -1.12 -11.04 5.41
CA SER A 372 0.09 -10.46 4.81
C SER A 372 1.14 -11.56 4.59
N LEU A 373 1.89 -11.50 3.50
CA LEU A 373 3.05 -12.38 3.30
C LEU A 373 4.35 -11.79 3.86
N HIS A 374 4.46 -10.46 3.94
CA HIS A 374 5.63 -9.79 4.51
C HIS A 374 5.59 -9.74 6.04
N ASN A 375 6.77 -9.69 6.65
CA ASN A 375 6.89 -9.49 8.10
C ASN A 375 6.62 -8.03 8.46
N GLN A 376 5.79 -7.83 9.47
CA GLN A 376 5.59 -6.57 10.16
C GLN A 376 6.40 -6.58 11.47
N MET A 377 6.57 -5.44 12.13
CA MET A 377 7.20 -5.38 13.47
C MET A 377 6.38 -6.13 14.52
N THR A 378 5.05 -6.14 14.33
CA THR A 378 4.07 -6.68 15.28
C THR A 378 3.48 -8.04 14.89
N ALA A 379 3.69 -8.50 13.66
CA ALA A 379 3.18 -9.79 13.17
C ALA A 379 4.14 -10.43 12.14
N GLU A 380 4.36 -11.73 12.24
CA GLU A 380 5.14 -12.49 11.26
C GLU A 380 4.26 -12.82 10.04
N GLY A 381 4.80 -12.64 8.84
CA GLY A 381 4.09 -12.88 7.59
C GLY A 381 3.67 -14.35 7.41
N MET A 382 2.57 -14.56 6.70
CA MET A 382 2.04 -15.89 6.39
C MET A 382 3.05 -16.70 5.57
N ASN A 383 3.42 -17.87 6.09
CA ASN A 383 4.30 -18.78 5.37
C ASN A 383 3.51 -19.80 4.53
N LEU A 384 3.48 -19.57 3.22
CA LEU A 384 2.81 -20.46 2.25
C LEU A 384 3.35 -21.90 2.29
N GLN A 385 4.61 -22.11 2.67
CA GLN A 385 5.19 -23.46 2.76
C GLN A 385 4.56 -24.29 3.88
N ASP A 386 4.13 -23.65 4.97
CA ASP A 386 3.49 -24.38 6.08
C ASP A 386 2.10 -24.89 5.69
N ILE A 387 1.43 -24.19 4.77
CA ILE A 387 0.18 -24.63 4.15
C ILE A 387 0.46 -25.79 3.19
N LEU A 388 1.48 -25.69 2.33
CA LEU A 388 1.79 -26.72 1.34
C LEU A 388 2.24 -28.05 1.95
N LYS A 389 2.96 -28.03 3.08
CA LYS A 389 3.41 -29.25 3.79
C LYS A 389 2.27 -30.19 4.19
N ARG A 390 1.04 -29.67 4.33
CA ARG A 390 -0.15 -30.45 4.69
C ARG A 390 -0.92 -31.02 3.48
N GLY A 391 -0.42 -30.80 2.26
CA GLY A 391 -0.92 -31.44 1.04
C GLY A 391 -1.59 -30.48 0.05
N LYS A 392 -2.27 -31.04 -0.94
CA LYS A 392 -2.92 -30.28 -2.02
C LYS A 392 -4.06 -29.40 -1.49
N VAL A 393 -4.15 -28.16 -1.95
CA VAL A 393 -5.27 -27.26 -1.66
C VAL A 393 -6.32 -27.40 -2.77
N ASN A 394 -7.56 -27.77 -2.43
CA ASN A 394 -8.64 -27.83 -3.43
C ASN A 394 -9.27 -26.45 -3.61
N TYR A 395 -9.60 -25.79 -2.50
CA TYR A 395 -10.29 -24.50 -2.49
C TYR A 395 -9.46 -23.47 -1.72
N LEU A 396 -9.25 -22.30 -2.30
CA LEU A 396 -8.68 -21.14 -1.61
C LEU A 396 -9.75 -20.06 -1.48
N VAL A 397 -10.08 -19.67 -0.27
CA VAL A 397 -10.91 -18.50 0.03
C VAL A 397 -9.96 -17.40 0.54
N SER A 398 -9.79 -16.35 -0.26
CA SER A 398 -8.80 -15.29 -0.03
C SER A 398 -9.45 -13.92 0.06
N GLU A 399 -8.93 -13.05 0.94
CA GLU A 399 -9.19 -11.62 0.83
C GLU A 399 -8.66 -11.06 -0.51
N HIS A 400 -9.16 -9.90 -0.93
CA HIS A 400 -8.63 -9.17 -2.10
C HIS A 400 -8.73 -7.65 -1.94
N THR A 401 -8.46 -7.14 -0.74
CA THR A 401 -8.56 -5.71 -0.40
C THR A 401 -7.75 -4.83 -1.36
N TYR A 402 -6.54 -5.28 -1.72
CA TYR A 402 -5.63 -4.59 -2.64
C TYR A 402 -5.66 -5.16 -4.07
N GLY A 403 -6.69 -5.93 -4.42
CA GLY A 403 -6.82 -6.56 -5.73
C GLY A 403 -6.81 -5.58 -6.90
N GLN A 404 -7.29 -4.34 -6.73
CA GLN A 404 -7.27 -3.31 -7.77
C GLN A 404 -6.05 -2.38 -7.75
N LYS A 405 -5.19 -2.49 -6.72
CA LYS A 405 -4.03 -1.61 -6.53
C LYS A 405 -2.76 -2.35 -6.93
N ASP A 406 -2.38 -2.26 -8.20
CA ASP A 406 -1.20 -2.92 -8.76
C ASP A 406 0.13 -2.22 -8.45
N PHE A 407 0.11 -1.18 -7.61
CA PHE A 407 1.30 -0.55 -7.07
C PHE A 407 1.22 -0.47 -5.54
N ALA A 408 2.26 -0.99 -4.88
CA ALA A 408 2.49 -0.82 -3.46
C ALA A 408 3.99 -0.69 -3.21
N ILE A 409 4.37 0.24 -2.33
CA ILE A 409 5.74 0.33 -1.81
C ILE A 409 5.96 -0.89 -0.91
N LYS A 410 7.15 -1.49 -0.98
CA LYS A 410 7.54 -2.58 -0.06
C LYS A 410 7.44 -2.11 1.39
N TYR A 411 7.01 -2.99 2.28
CA TYR A 411 6.83 -2.66 3.69
C TYR A 411 8.09 -2.04 4.31
N GLU A 412 9.27 -2.60 4.03
CA GLU A 412 10.54 -2.12 4.59
C GLU A 412 10.87 -0.69 4.16
N ASP A 413 10.49 -0.32 2.93
CA ASP A 413 10.73 1.01 2.40
C ASP A 413 9.70 2.01 2.93
N ALA A 414 8.44 1.60 3.04
CA ALA A 414 7.41 2.40 3.72
C ALA A 414 7.78 2.68 5.19
N ALA A 415 8.31 1.68 5.90
CA ALA A 415 8.77 1.83 7.28
C ALA A 415 9.95 2.83 7.40
N LYS A 416 10.93 2.76 6.50
CA LYS A 416 12.03 3.73 6.44
C LYS A 416 11.55 5.13 6.09
N CYS A 417 10.61 5.26 5.15
CA CYS A 417 10.00 6.53 4.79
C CYS A 417 9.28 7.16 5.98
N LEU A 418 8.52 6.37 6.76
CA LEU A 418 7.88 6.83 7.99
C LEU A 418 8.92 7.37 8.97
N ALA A 419 9.96 6.59 9.26
CA ALA A 419 10.99 6.98 10.21
C ALA A 419 11.73 8.26 9.77
N TYR A 420 12.05 8.38 8.48
CA TYR A 420 12.68 9.57 7.93
C TYR A 420 11.77 10.80 8.03
N ALA A 421 10.49 10.68 7.66
CA ALA A 421 9.54 11.78 7.74
C ALA A 421 9.39 12.28 9.20
N VAL A 422 9.31 11.35 10.16
CA VAL A 422 9.28 11.67 11.58
C VAL A 422 10.57 12.37 12.02
N ASP A 423 11.75 11.79 11.75
CA ASP A 423 13.03 12.39 12.12
C ASP A 423 13.21 13.80 11.52
N PHE A 424 12.83 13.97 10.26
CA PHE A 424 12.90 15.25 9.55
C PHE A 424 12.05 16.32 10.24
N LEU A 425 10.78 16.02 10.52
CA LEU A 425 9.87 16.97 11.16
C LEU A 425 10.30 17.30 12.60
N VAL A 426 10.66 16.27 13.38
CA VAL A 426 11.12 16.45 14.76
C VAL A 426 12.40 17.28 14.82
N THR A 427 13.35 17.07 13.90
CA THR A 427 14.59 17.88 13.81
C THR A 427 14.31 19.35 13.51
N LEU A 428 13.22 19.66 12.81
CA LEU A 428 12.76 21.03 12.57
C LEU A 428 11.99 21.63 13.75
N GLY A 429 11.82 20.88 14.85
CA GLY A 429 10.98 21.28 15.98
C GLY A 429 9.48 21.23 15.68
N ILE A 430 9.08 20.49 14.63
CA ILE A 430 7.68 20.37 14.20
C ILE A 430 7.08 19.11 14.79
N LYS A 431 5.95 19.25 15.48
CA LYS A 431 5.21 18.11 16.06
C LYS A 431 4.60 17.26 14.95
N VAL A 432 4.60 15.94 15.14
CA VAL A 432 4.05 14.99 14.18
C VAL A 432 2.77 14.36 14.72
N PHE A 433 1.72 14.34 13.89
CA PHE A 433 0.45 13.69 14.20
C PHE A 433 0.19 12.55 13.23
N ILE A 434 -0.14 11.38 13.78
CA ILE A 434 -0.39 10.14 13.05
C ILE A 434 -1.71 9.53 13.53
N PRO A 435 -2.82 9.70 12.81
CA PRO A 435 -4.04 8.95 13.10
C PRO A 435 -3.83 7.47 12.74
N ALA A 436 -4.21 6.56 13.65
CA ALA A 436 -4.01 5.13 13.46
C ALA A 436 -5.17 4.28 14.01
N PHE A 437 -5.44 3.14 13.37
CA PHE A 437 -6.35 2.12 13.93
C PHE A 437 -5.82 1.63 15.28
N SER A 438 -6.75 1.38 16.21
CA SER A 438 -6.41 0.99 17.59
C SER A 438 -5.73 -0.37 17.66
N ILE A 439 -6.07 -1.30 16.76
CA ILE A 439 -5.50 -2.65 16.66
C ILE A 439 -4.60 -2.75 15.43
N GLY A 440 -3.35 -3.17 15.63
CA GLY A 440 -2.35 -3.38 14.59
C GLY A 440 -1.60 -2.07 14.27
N ARG A 441 -2.27 -1.12 13.60
CA ARG A 441 -1.57 0.03 13.00
C ARG A 441 -0.85 0.92 13.99
N ALA A 442 -1.49 1.29 15.10
CA ALA A 442 -0.85 2.16 16.08
C ALA A 442 0.42 1.51 16.66
N GLN A 443 0.35 0.22 16.98
CA GLN A 443 1.49 -0.54 17.53
C GLN A 443 2.61 -0.66 16.51
N GLU A 444 2.26 -0.90 15.24
CA GLU A 444 3.22 -1.00 14.13
C GLU A 444 4.00 0.32 13.91
N VAL A 445 3.28 1.46 13.88
CA VAL A 445 3.89 2.80 13.75
C VAL A 445 4.85 3.07 14.92
N ILE A 446 4.44 2.75 16.15
CA ILE A 446 5.24 2.97 17.35
C ILE A 446 6.54 2.14 17.29
N GLU A 447 6.46 0.85 16.94
CA GLU A 447 7.64 -0.02 16.80
C GLU A 447 8.56 0.46 15.67
N ILE A 448 8.04 0.90 14.52
CA ILE A 448 8.83 1.46 13.41
C ILE A 448 9.59 2.71 13.87
N ILE A 449 8.92 3.62 14.59
CA ILE A 449 9.55 4.83 15.13
C ILE A 449 10.71 4.44 16.07
N PHE A 450 10.51 3.48 16.98
CA PHE A 450 11.57 3.08 17.89
C PHE A 450 12.71 2.33 17.23
N ALA A 451 12.41 1.48 16.25
CA ALA A 451 13.41 0.72 15.52
C ALA A 451 14.28 1.62 14.65
N PHE A 452 13.68 2.59 13.94
CA PHE A 452 14.35 3.29 12.85
C PHE A 452 14.60 4.79 13.06
N CYS A 453 13.83 5.50 13.90
CA CYS A 453 14.08 6.92 14.15
C CYS A 453 15.35 7.13 15.00
N ARG A 454 16.15 8.10 14.59
CA ARG A 454 17.39 8.52 15.26
C ARG A 454 17.14 9.55 16.34
N THR A 455 16.14 10.42 16.15
CA THR A 455 15.77 11.45 17.12
C THR A 455 15.27 10.85 18.43
N LYS A 456 14.85 9.57 18.41
CA LYS A 456 14.22 8.86 19.54
C LYS A 456 13.12 9.72 20.17
N PRO A 457 12.13 10.14 19.36
CA PRO A 457 11.15 11.15 19.75
C PRO A 457 10.30 10.68 20.93
N MET A 458 9.83 11.62 21.73
CA MET A 458 8.81 11.36 22.74
C MET A 458 7.47 11.11 22.05
N VAL A 459 6.98 9.88 22.15
CA VAL A 459 5.73 9.45 21.51
C VAL A 459 4.58 9.47 22.52
N VAL A 460 3.47 10.13 22.22
CA VAL A 460 2.20 9.93 22.93
C VAL A 460 1.34 8.94 22.17
N VAL A 461 0.76 7.95 22.87
CA VAL A 461 -0.28 7.07 22.35
C VAL A 461 -1.61 7.27 23.10
N ASP A 462 -2.72 7.49 22.40
CA ASP A 462 -4.01 7.80 23.03
C ASP A 462 -5.25 7.22 22.30
N GLY A 463 -6.39 7.28 22.97
CA GLY A 463 -7.62 6.57 22.64
C GLY A 463 -7.50 5.08 22.91
N LEU A 464 -8.30 4.26 22.22
CA LEU A 464 -8.26 2.79 22.36
C LEU A 464 -6.90 2.20 21.97
N ALA A 465 -6.16 2.88 21.09
CA ALA A 465 -4.79 2.49 20.72
C ALA A 465 -3.87 2.34 21.95
N LYS A 466 -4.09 3.12 23.01
CA LYS A 466 -3.32 3.03 24.26
C LYS A 466 -3.51 1.68 24.94
N ASP A 467 -4.75 1.29 25.20
CA ASP A 467 -5.08 0.06 25.94
C ASP A 467 -4.69 -1.19 25.13
N ILE A 468 -4.85 -1.13 23.81
CA ILE A 468 -4.40 -2.19 22.91
C ILE A 468 -2.86 -2.27 22.88
N SER A 469 -2.14 -1.15 22.90
CA SER A 469 -0.67 -1.16 22.94
C SER A 469 -0.15 -1.78 24.24
N LEU A 470 -0.83 -1.54 25.37
CA LEU A 470 -0.51 -2.20 26.65
C LEU A 470 -0.66 -3.72 26.54
N TYR A 471 -1.74 -4.18 25.89
CA TYR A 471 -1.95 -5.60 25.64
C TYR A 471 -0.86 -6.20 24.75
N TYR A 472 -0.51 -5.55 23.64
CA TYR A 472 0.56 -6.00 22.74
C TYR A 472 1.90 -6.15 23.48
N SER A 473 2.23 -5.18 24.34
CA SER A 473 3.46 -5.24 25.16
C SER A 473 3.48 -6.37 26.15
N ALA A 474 2.37 -6.60 26.85
CA ALA A 474 2.26 -7.74 27.75
C ALA A 474 2.41 -9.08 27.00
N ARG A 475 1.91 -9.16 25.75
CA ARG A 475 1.86 -10.42 25.00
C ARG A 475 3.15 -10.77 24.28
N SER A 476 3.85 -9.79 23.70
CA SER A 476 5.09 -10.03 22.94
C SER A 476 6.33 -10.14 23.82
N GLY A 477 6.25 -9.69 25.08
CA GLY A 477 7.41 -9.58 25.97
C GLY A 477 8.39 -8.46 25.56
N LYS A 478 8.11 -7.71 24.49
CA LYS A 478 8.83 -6.49 24.13
C LYS A 478 8.33 -5.34 25.01
N ASN A 479 9.25 -4.52 25.51
CA ASN A 479 8.88 -3.31 26.22
C ASN A 479 8.59 -2.19 25.21
N PHE A 480 7.32 -2.03 24.82
CA PHE A 480 6.88 -1.01 23.85
C PHE A 480 7.04 0.43 24.38
N PHE A 481 7.35 0.63 25.67
CA PHE A 481 7.14 1.91 26.35
C PHE A 481 8.42 2.66 26.76
N HIS A 482 9.60 2.28 26.24
CA HIS A 482 10.77 3.13 26.43
C HIS A 482 10.62 4.37 25.54
N ASN A 483 10.20 5.50 26.13
CA ASN A 483 9.83 6.79 25.48
C ASN A 483 8.40 6.87 24.90
N VAL A 484 7.46 6.09 25.42
CA VAL A 484 6.03 6.29 25.17
C VAL A 484 5.34 6.86 26.39
N ILE A 485 4.61 7.96 26.19
CA ILE A 485 3.68 8.52 27.15
C ILE A 485 2.28 7.97 26.84
N LEU A 486 1.66 7.36 27.84
CA LEU A 486 0.27 6.93 27.77
C LEU A 486 -0.64 8.16 27.90
N GLY A 487 -1.24 8.56 26.79
CA GLY A 487 -2.08 9.74 26.70
C GLY A 487 -3.38 9.63 27.49
N SER A 488 -3.98 10.79 27.72
CA SER A 488 -5.31 10.94 28.29
C SER A 488 -6.10 11.92 27.44
N SER A 489 -7.19 11.44 26.82
CA SER A 489 -8.12 12.28 26.08
C SER A 489 -8.81 13.38 26.90
N LYS A 490 -8.61 13.42 28.23
CA LYS A 490 -9.02 14.52 29.12
C LYS A 490 -7.99 15.63 29.26
N ASP A 491 -6.74 15.39 28.85
CA ASP A 491 -5.60 16.28 29.06
C ASP A 491 -4.77 16.43 27.77
N ILE A 492 -5.46 16.71 26.67
CA ILE A 492 -4.89 16.73 25.32
C ILE A 492 -3.84 17.83 25.18
N GLU A 493 -4.03 18.99 25.81
CA GLU A 493 -3.07 20.10 25.75
C GLU A 493 -1.70 19.72 26.32
N ASN A 494 -1.67 19.09 27.50
CA ASN A 494 -0.41 18.61 28.10
C ASN A 494 0.22 17.50 27.26
N ASN A 495 -0.61 16.58 26.71
CA ASN A 495 -0.12 15.53 25.82
C ASN A 495 0.57 16.14 24.58
N VAL A 496 -0.05 17.16 23.97
CA VAL A 496 0.53 17.86 22.81
C VAL A 496 1.83 18.57 23.20
N GLN A 497 1.88 19.25 24.35
CA GLN A 497 3.08 19.96 24.79
C GLN A 497 4.27 19.02 25.01
N GLY A 498 4.05 17.88 25.67
CA GLY A 498 5.09 16.91 26.02
C GLY A 498 5.51 15.93 24.92
N ALA A 499 4.84 15.94 23.75
CA ALA A 499 5.10 15.01 22.66
C ALA A 499 5.87 15.63 21.49
N ASP A 500 6.77 14.85 20.89
CA ASP A 500 7.29 15.10 19.56
C ASP A 500 6.38 14.46 18.50
N VAL A 501 5.85 13.26 18.80
CA VAL A 501 4.96 12.49 17.93
C VAL A 501 3.71 12.07 18.69
N ILE A 502 2.55 12.19 18.06
CA ILE A 502 1.25 11.82 18.63
C ILE A 502 0.61 10.76 17.74
N VAL A 503 0.37 9.58 18.29
CA VAL A 503 -0.35 8.48 17.66
C VAL A 503 -1.71 8.31 18.35
N ALA A 504 -2.80 8.57 17.65
CA ALA A 504 -4.13 8.53 18.24
C ALA A 504 -5.15 7.80 17.37
N SER A 505 -6.04 7.06 18.03
CA SER A 505 -7.21 6.45 17.41
C SER A 505 -8.40 7.42 17.35
N SER A 506 -9.26 7.43 16.32
CA SER A 506 -9.40 6.43 15.24
C SER A 506 -8.57 6.74 14.00
N GLY A 507 -8.07 5.70 13.31
CA GLY A 507 -7.31 5.82 12.07
C GLY A 507 -8.11 6.43 10.91
N MET A 508 -9.43 6.31 10.94
CA MET A 508 -10.33 6.91 9.96
C MET A 508 -10.82 8.32 10.35
N LEU A 509 -10.34 8.89 11.46
CA LEU A 509 -10.76 10.22 11.96
C LEU A 509 -12.28 10.36 12.12
N GLN A 510 -12.95 9.32 12.63
CA GLN A 510 -14.39 9.36 12.91
C GLN A 510 -14.75 10.51 13.86
N SER A 511 -15.92 11.12 13.65
CA SER A 511 -16.44 12.19 14.50
C SER A 511 -16.39 11.82 15.98
N HIS A 512 -15.97 12.78 16.82
CA HIS A 512 -15.78 12.61 18.27
C HIS A 512 -14.68 11.63 18.72
N SER A 513 -13.94 11.02 17.79
CA SER A 513 -12.78 10.18 18.14
C SER A 513 -11.66 11.00 18.79
N THR A 514 -10.78 10.32 19.52
CA THR A 514 -9.64 10.96 20.20
C THR A 514 -8.72 11.65 19.19
N ALA A 515 -8.46 11.02 18.05
CA ALA A 515 -7.67 11.59 16.95
C ALA A 515 -8.23 12.93 16.44
N VAL A 516 -9.56 13.06 16.29
CA VAL A 516 -10.19 14.33 15.88
C VAL A 516 -9.97 15.41 16.95
N LYS A 517 -10.01 15.07 18.23
CA LYS A 517 -9.75 16.05 19.31
C LYS A 517 -8.30 16.58 19.28
N TYR A 518 -7.31 15.72 19.01
CA TYR A 518 -5.92 16.18 18.81
C TYR A 518 -5.81 17.09 17.59
N LEU A 519 -6.42 16.71 16.46
CA LEU A 519 -6.40 17.50 15.24
C LEU A 519 -7.02 18.90 15.45
N GLN A 520 -8.09 19.01 16.25
CA GLN A 520 -8.72 20.29 16.59
C GLN A 520 -7.81 21.25 17.36
N ILE A 521 -6.84 20.76 18.13
CA ILE A 521 -5.86 21.59 18.84
C ILE A 521 -4.69 21.93 17.91
N LEU A 522 -4.23 20.95 17.12
CA LEU A 522 -3.07 21.13 16.24
C LEU A 522 -3.35 22.03 15.04
N LYS A 523 -4.60 22.13 14.57
CA LYS A 523 -4.98 22.94 13.41
C LYS A 523 -4.56 24.41 13.52
N ASP A 524 -4.42 24.99 14.70
CA ASP A 524 -4.03 26.39 14.84
C ASP A 524 -2.50 26.56 14.96
N THR A 525 -1.74 25.50 14.63
CA THR A 525 -0.28 25.43 14.75
C THR A 525 0.37 24.87 13.48
N LYS A 526 1.70 25.00 13.39
CA LYS A 526 2.51 24.33 12.37
C LYS A 526 2.85 22.90 12.82
N PHE A 527 2.35 21.90 12.10
CA PHE A 527 2.56 20.49 12.43
C PHE A 527 2.68 19.61 11.18
N GLY A 528 3.21 18.41 11.35
CA GLY A 528 3.23 17.39 10.30
C GLY A 528 2.11 16.37 10.48
N PHE A 529 1.41 16.04 9.40
CA PHE A 529 0.38 15.02 9.35
C PHE A 529 0.88 13.84 8.52
N ILE A 530 0.96 12.65 9.11
CA ILE A 530 1.36 11.43 8.40
C ILE A 530 0.18 10.46 8.35
N LYS A 531 -0.37 10.24 7.16
CA LYS A 531 -1.34 9.19 6.90
C LYS A 531 -0.62 7.87 6.69
N THR A 532 -1.01 6.83 7.42
CA THR A 532 -0.38 5.50 7.30
C THR A 532 -1.30 4.42 6.73
N GLY A 533 -2.62 4.55 6.92
CA GLY A 533 -3.62 3.56 6.50
C GLY A 533 -4.71 4.15 5.60
N TYR A 534 -5.69 3.32 5.27
CA TYR A 534 -6.89 3.76 4.54
C TYR A 534 -7.71 4.74 5.40
N ILE A 535 -8.10 5.87 4.79
CA ILE A 535 -9.04 6.85 5.36
C ILE A 535 -10.11 7.08 4.29
N GLU A 536 -11.39 7.02 4.67
CA GLU A 536 -12.50 7.08 3.72
C GLU A 536 -12.73 8.49 3.14
N ASP A 537 -13.06 8.54 1.85
CA ASP A 537 -12.81 9.66 0.95
C ASP A 537 -13.96 10.68 0.78
N GLN A 538 -14.87 10.83 1.76
CA GLN A 538 -15.92 11.87 1.68
C GLN A 538 -15.86 12.93 2.78
N HIS A 539 -15.53 12.56 4.02
CA HIS A 539 -15.39 13.52 5.12
C HIS A 539 -13.94 14.04 5.23
N TYR A 540 -12.97 13.21 4.84
CA TYR A 540 -11.53 13.44 4.97
C TYR A 540 -11.01 14.60 4.12
N ILE A 541 -11.28 14.63 2.80
CA ILE A 541 -10.85 15.75 1.94
C ILE A 541 -11.41 17.06 2.47
N HIS A 542 -12.65 17.09 2.93
CA HIS A 542 -13.26 18.33 3.43
C HIS A 542 -12.60 18.84 4.72
N GLU A 543 -12.34 17.97 5.70
CA GLU A 543 -11.67 18.35 6.95
C GLU A 543 -10.17 18.62 6.74
N MET A 544 -9.50 17.84 5.90
CA MET A 544 -8.12 18.13 5.50
C MET A 544 -8.00 19.44 4.74
N VAL A 545 -8.89 19.73 3.79
CA VAL A 545 -8.91 21.00 3.04
C VAL A 545 -9.15 22.16 4.01
N LYS A 546 -10.04 22.03 5.00
CA LYS A 546 -10.18 23.06 6.05
C LYS A 546 -8.91 23.28 6.87
N VAL A 547 -8.19 22.22 7.21
CA VAL A 547 -6.92 22.29 7.94
C VAL A 547 -5.81 22.87 7.04
N MET A 548 -5.67 22.39 5.81
CA MET A 548 -4.66 22.86 4.84
C MET A 548 -4.91 24.31 4.39
N MET A 549 -6.15 24.78 4.37
CA MET A 549 -6.49 26.16 4.03
C MET A 549 -6.25 27.16 5.17
N ASN A 550 -6.10 26.70 6.41
CA ASN A 550 -5.94 27.58 7.59
C ASN A 550 -4.59 27.42 8.30
N SER A 551 -3.73 26.47 7.89
CA SER A 551 -2.53 26.09 8.66
C SER A 551 -1.36 25.68 7.76
N ASP A 552 -0.13 25.96 8.22
CA ASP A 552 1.12 25.46 7.62
C ASP A 552 1.32 23.97 7.96
N VAL A 553 0.70 23.06 7.20
CA VAL A 553 0.77 21.60 7.45
C VAL A 553 1.73 20.90 6.47
N TYR A 554 2.62 20.06 7.01
CA TYR A 554 3.39 19.11 6.18
C TYR A 554 2.63 17.79 6.08
N TYR A 555 2.19 17.44 4.88
CA TYR A 555 1.44 16.21 4.64
C TYR A 555 2.32 15.11 4.03
N PHE A 556 2.25 13.92 4.61
CA PHE A 556 2.86 12.70 4.06
C PHE A 556 1.83 11.57 4.02
N ASP A 557 1.75 10.86 2.89
CA ASP A 557 0.99 9.62 2.75
C ASP A 557 1.97 8.45 2.61
N ILE A 558 2.01 7.59 3.63
CA ILE A 558 2.98 6.50 3.75
C ILE A 558 2.21 5.18 3.91
N PRO A 559 2.01 4.41 2.83
CA PRO A 559 1.17 3.22 2.87
C PRO A 559 1.85 2.10 3.65
N LEU A 560 1.37 1.82 4.86
CA LEU A 560 1.90 0.76 5.74
C LEU A 560 0.93 -0.43 5.88
N SER A 561 0.19 -0.79 4.83
CA SER A 561 -0.87 -1.82 4.87
C SER A 561 -0.45 -3.13 5.56
N ALA A 562 -1.34 -3.68 6.38
CA ALA A 562 -1.18 -5.01 6.97
C ALA A 562 -1.85 -6.12 6.13
N HIS A 563 -2.30 -5.77 4.93
CA HIS A 563 -2.87 -6.69 3.95
C HIS A 563 -1.85 -6.96 2.86
N SER A 564 -1.96 -8.14 2.27
CA SER A 564 -1.21 -8.52 1.09
C SER A 564 -1.48 -7.56 -0.05
N ASN A 565 -0.40 -7.02 -0.63
CA ASN A 565 -0.50 -6.23 -1.84
C ASN A 565 -0.87 -7.12 -3.04
N TYR A 566 -1.13 -6.51 -4.20
CA TYR A 566 -1.48 -7.22 -5.42
C TYR A 566 -0.50 -8.37 -5.75
N PHE A 567 0.81 -8.15 -5.59
CA PHE A 567 1.83 -9.15 -5.89
C PHE A 567 1.79 -10.33 -4.92
N GLU A 568 1.58 -10.07 -3.63
CA GLU A 568 1.47 -11.09 -2.60
C GLU A 568 0.20 -11.94 -2.77
N LEU A 569 -0.90 -11.34 -3.22
CA LEU A 569 -2.12 -12.06 -3.62
C LEU A 569 -1.82 -13.02 -4.79
N LEU A 570 -1.18 -12.54 -5.85
CA LEU A 570 -0.82 -13.38 -7.01
C LEU A 570 0.17 -14.48 -6.65
N GLN A 571 1.16 -14.19 -5.82
CA GLN A 571 2.12 -15.16 -5.31
C GLN A 571 1.39 -16.28 -4.56
N THR A 572 0.42 -15.92 -3.72
CA THR A 572 -0.41 -16.90 -2.99
C THR A 572 -1.15 -17.83 -3.96
N PHE A 573 -1.75 -17.28 -5.02
CA PHE A 573 -2.48 -18.09 -6.02
C PHE A 573 -1.55 -19.02 -6.81
N ARG A 574 -0.35 -18.55 -7.16
CA ARG A 574 0.65 -19.30 -7.91
C ARG A 574 1.30 -20.41 -7.08
N VAL A 575 1.60 -20.14 -5.81
CA VAL A 575 2.30 -21.10 -4.94
C VAL A 575 1.35 -22.19 -4.43
N LEU A 576 0.11 -21.83 -4.07
CA LEU A 576 -0.85 -22.81 -3.55
C LEU A 576 -1.53 -23.66 -4.63
N GLU A 577 -1.52 -23.19 -5.88
CA GLU A 577 -2.14 -23.83 -7.06
C GLU A 577 -3.52 -24.46 -6.80
N PRO A 578 -4.49 -23.74 -6.18
CA PRO A 578 -5.79 -24.32 -5.87
C PRO A 578 -6.56 -24.75 -7.13
N GLU A 579 -7.52 -25.67 -6.97
CA GLU A 579 -8.48 -26.01 -8.04
C GLU A 579 -9.44 -24.86 -8.30
N LYS A 580 -9.83 -24.14 -7.23
CA LYS A 580 -10.73 -22.98 -7.26
C LYS A 580 -10.28 -21.91 -6.27
N ILE A 581 -10.38 -20.65 -6.70
CA ILE A 581 -10.10 -19.46 -5.89
C ILE A 581 -11.43 -18.73 -5.69
N ILE A 582 -11.78 -18.43 -4.45
CA ILE A 582 -12.99 -17.72 -4.07
C ILE A 582 -12.52 -16.43 -3.40
N LEU A 583 -12.77 -15.31 -4.05
CA LEU A 583 -12.37 -13.99 -3.57
C LEU A 583 -13.49 -13.38 -2.74
N VAL A 584 -13.13 -12.96 -1.53
CA VAL A 584 -13.99 -12.29 -0.56
C VAL A 584 -13.28 -11.04 -0.03
N HIS A 585 -13.96 -10.16 0.69
CA HIS A 585 -13.34 -8.98 1.30
C HIS A 585 -12.54 -8.10 0.29
N GLY A 586 -13.24 -7.49 -0.66
CA GLY A 586 -12.67 -6.64 -1.70
C GLY A 586 -13.68 -6.25 -2.79
N GLN A 587 -13.26 -5.40 -3.74
CA GLN A 587 -14.13 -4.84 -4.80
C GLN A 587 -13.82 -5.37 -6.21
N GLY A 588 -12.80 -6.22 -6.36
CA GLY A 588 -12.35 -6.76 -7.65
C GLY A 588 -10.84 -6.89 -7.75
N ILE A 589 -10.36 -7.48 -8.83
CA ILE A 589 -8.92 -7.64 -9.11
C ILE A 589 -8.58 -7.00 -10.45
N LYS A 590 -7.54 -6.16 -10.51
CA LYS A 590 -7.12 -5.51 -11.75
C LYS A 590 -6.81 -6.55 -12.82
N GLY A 591 -7.45 -6.42 -13.99
CA GLY A 591 -7.31 -7.32 -15.13
C GLY A 591 -8.35 -8.46 -15.21
N LEU A 592 -9.31 -8.52 -14.28
CA LEU A 592 -10.45 -9.46 -14.26
C LEU A 592 -11.75 -8.71 -13.98
#